data_AF-A0A0X3UP99-F1
#
_entry.id   AF-A0A0X3UP99-F1
#
_cell.length_a   1.000
_cell.length_b   1.000
_cell.length_c   1.000
_cell.angle_alpha   90.00
_cell.angle_beta   90.00
_cell.angle_gamma   90.00
#
_symmetry.space_group_name_H-M   'P 1'
#
loop_
_entity.id
_entity.type
_entity.pdbx_description
1 polymer ?
#
loop_
_entity_poly.entity_id
_entity_poly.type
_entity_poly.pdbx_seq_one_letter_code
_entity_poly.pdbx_strand_id
1 'polypeptide(L)' 'MRAETSLTLDAASMPLAKACADAENLDVGQWLDRAIRNEAARGDVQVIAAWEASLSSDDQAILAVLDADDRGTDLSV' A
#
# COMPACT_ATOMS: atom_id res chain seq x y z
N MET A 1 26.26 7.85 0.87
CA MET A 1 25.16 8.78 0.53
C MET A 1 23.90 7.94 0.44
N ARG A 2 22.94 8.08 1.37
CA ARG A 2 21.62 7.45 1.19
C ARG A 2 20.83 8.32 0.23
N ALA A 3 20.14 7.72 -0.74
CA ALA A 3 19.24 8.46 -1.61
C ALA A 3 18.10 9.02 -0.75
N GLU A 4 17.89 10.33 -0.80
CA GLU A 4 16.71 10.95 -0.20
C GLU A 4 15.51 10.65 -1.10
N THR A 5 14.58 9.85 -0.59
CA THR A 5 13.31 9.57 -1.25
C THR A 5 12.28 10.56 -0.72
N SER A 6 11.69 11.36 -1.61
CA SER A 6 10.59 12.25 -1.26
C SER A 6 9.26 11.56 -1.56
N LEU A 7 8.36 11.54 -0.58
CA LEU A 7 7.00 11.02 -0.70
C LEU A 7 6.04 12.21 -0.57
N THR A 8 5.08 12.33 -1.49
CA THR A 8 3.98 13.29 -1.35
C THR A 8 2.80 12.62 -0.67
N LEU A 9 2.33 13.21 0.42
CA LEU A 9 1.09 12.83 1.08
C LEU A 9 0.03 13.88 0.79
N ASP A 10 -1.22 13.45 0.59
CA ASP A 10 -2.34 14.36 0.49
C ASP A 10 -2.61 15.08 1.85
N ALA A 11 -3.49 16.07 1.80
CA ALA A 11 -3.81 16.90 2.96
C ALA A 11 -4.50 16.13 4.11
N ALA A 12 -5.15 15.00 3.84
CA ALA A 12 -5.81 14.17 4.83
C ALA A 12 -4.86 13.13 5.45
N SER A 13 -3.85 12.70 4.69
CA SER A 13 -2.90 11.65 5.05
C SER A 13 -1.77 12.15 5.96
N MET A 14 -1.31 13.39 5.79
CA MET A 14 -0.24 13.96 6.62
C MET A 14 -0.63 14.07 8.12
N PRO A 15 -1.83 14.55 8.50
CA PRO A 15 -2.26 14.55 9.91
C PRO A 15 -2.30 13.15 10.54
N LEU A 16 -2.72 12.15 9.77
CA LEU A 16 -2.79 10.76 10.23
C LEU A 16 -1.38 10.19 10.48
N ALA A 17 -0.47 10.36 9.51
CA ALA A 17 0.92 9.93 9.65
C ALA A 17 1.58 10.57 10.88
N LYS A 18 1.32 11.85 11.14
CA LYS A 18 1.81 12.55 12.32
C LYS A 18 1.24 11.99 13.62
N ALA A 19 -0.07 11.79 13.70
CA ALA A 19 -0.71 11.25 14.89
C ALA A 19 -0.17 9.84 15.24
N CYS A 20 0.06 9.00 14.22
CA CYS A 20 0.64 7.67 14.43
C CYS A 20 2.12 7.74 14.84
N ALA A 21 2.90 8.64 14.24
CA ALA A 21 4.30 8.86 14.63
C ALA A 21 4.39 9.34 16.09
N ASP A 22 3.55 10.29 16.49
CA ASP A 22 3.48 10.82 17.86
C ASP A 22 3.07 9.72 18.86
N ALA A 23 2.07 8.90 18.54
CA ALA A 23 1.63 7.78 19.39
C ALA A 23 2.73 6.74 19.65
N GLU A 24 3.70 6.66 18.74
CA GLU A 24 4.80 5.70 18.80
C GLU A 24 6.14 6.35 19.18
N ASN A 25 6.14 7.64 19.52
CA ASN A 25 7.34 8.45 19.81
C ASN A 25 8.41 8.38 18.71
N LEU A 26 7.98 8.47 17.45
CA LEU A 26 8.83 8.48 16.26
C LEU A 26 8.71 9.80 15.51
N ASP A 27 9.73 10.14 14.72
CA ASP A 27 9.56 11.15 13.67
C ASP A 27 8.69 10.60 12.53
N VAL A 28 7.97 11.47 11.84
CA VAL A 28 7.06 11.10 10.74
C VAL A 28 7.80 10.31 9.65
N GLY A 29 9.02 10.72 9.27
CA GLY A 29 9.80 10.01 8.27
C GLY A 29 10.18 8.59 8.73
N GLN A 30 10.57 8.44 10.01
CA GLN A 30 10.90 7.14 10.58
C GLN A 30 9.68 6.22 10.67
N TRP A 31 8.52 6.78 11.02
CA TRP A 31 7.27 6.06 11.06
C TRP A 31 6.87 5.57 9.66
N LEU A 32 6.94 6.45 8.65
CA LEU A 32 6.65 6.11 7.25
C LEU A 32 7.60 5.03 6.71
N ASP A 33 8.91 5.17 6.93
CA ASP A 33 9.90 4.18 6.51
C ASP A 33 9.62 2.79 7.11
N ARG A 34 9.15 2.75 8.36
CA ARG A 34 8.79 1.50 9.02
C ARG A 34 7.45 0.96 8.50
N ALA A 35 6.45 1.82 8.29
CA ALA A 35 5.16 1.44 7.72
C ALA A 35 5.34 0.83 6.31
N ILE A 36 6.13 1.47 5.45
CA ILE A 36 6.45 0.96 4.10
C ILE A 36 7.15 -0.39 4.19
N ARG A 37 8.12 -0.55 5.08
CA ARG A 37 8.82 -1.84 5.27
C ARG A 37 7.90 -2.91 5.83
N ASN A 38 7.02 -2.58 6.75
CA ASN A 38 6.05 -3.51 7.32
C ASN A 38 5.06 -3.98 6.25
N GLU A 39 4.58 -3.09 5.40
CA GLU A 39 3.70 -3.45 4.28
C GLU A 39 4.45 -4.29 3.24
N ALA A 40 5.69 -3.91 2.87
CA ALA A 40 6.51 -4.73 1.99
C ALA A 40 6.85 -6.11 2.58
N ALA A 41 6.88 -6.23 3.91
CA ALA A 41 7.14 -7.48 4.62
C ALA A 41 5.87 -8.26 4.95
N ARG A 42 4.66 -7.73 4.68
CA ARG A 42 3.42 -8.48 4.86
C ARG A 42 3.40 -9.64 3.86
N GLY A 43 3.68 -10.83 4.39
CA GLY A 43 3.65 -12.09 3.66
C GLY A 43 2.30 -12.36 3.00
N ASP A 44 1.23 -11.67 3.42
CA ASP A 44 -0.09 -11.73 2.82
C ASP A 44 -0.07 -11.37 1.34
N VAL A 45 0.76 -10.42 0.90
CA VAL A 45 0.90 -10.08 -0.54
C VAL A 45 1.44 -11.28 -1.33
N GLN A 46 2.39 -12.02 -0.76
CA GLN A 46 2.95 -13.22 -1.39
C GLN A 46 1.97 -14.39 -1.34
N VAL A 47 1.17 -14.50 -0.27
CA VAL A 47 0.13 -15.53 -0.13
C VAL A 47 -1.03 -15.28 -1.09
N ILE A 48 -1.48 -14.03 -1.23
CA ILE A 48 -2.52 -13.63 -2.17
C ILE A 48 -2.03 -13.85 -3.60
N ALA A 49 -0.82 -13.40 -3.95
CA ALA A 49 -0.26 -13.65 -5.28
C ALA A 49 -0.10 -15.14 -5.59
N ALA A 50 0.32 -15.96 -4.61
CA ALA A 50 0.41 -17.41 -4.78
C ALA A 50 -0.98 -18.07 -4.93
N TRP A 51 -1.97 -17.59 -4.18
CA TRP A 51 -3.35 -18.04 -4.30
C TRP A 51 -3.94 -17.68 -5.67
N GLU A 52 -3.79 -16.43 -6.12
CA GLU A 52 -4.22 -15.97 -7.45
C GLU A 52 -3.58 -16.78 -8.57
N ALA A 53 -2.28 -17.05 -8.48
CA ALA A 53 -1.56 -17.88 -9.45
C ALA A 53 -2.03 -19.35 -9.46
N SER A 54 -2.65 -19.82 -8.38
CA SER A 54 -3.21 -21.18 -8.28
C SER A 54 -4.63 -21.32 -8.84
N LEU A 55 -5.30 -20.19 -9.13
CA LEU A 55 -6.63 -20.16 -9.71
C LEU A 55 -6.65 -20.61 -11.17
N SER A 56 -7.84 -20.97 -11.65
CA SER A 56 -8.05 -21.26 -13.07
C SER A 56 -7.89 -20.00 -13.92
N SER A 57 -7.65 -20.15 -15.22
CA SER A 57 -7.53 -19.01 -16.15
C SER A 57 -8.79 -18.15 -16.20
N ASP A 58 -9.96 -18.76 -16.00
CA ASP A 58 -11.24 -18.06 -16.02
C ASP A 58 -11.42 -17.19 -14.75
N ASP A 59 -11.05 -17.72 -13.58
CA ASP A 59 -11.09 -16.98 -12.32
C ASP A 59 -10.06 -15.84 -12.29
N GLN A 60 -8.86 -16.06 -12.84
CA GLN A 60 -7.85 -15.00 -13.00
C GLN A 60 -8.34 -13.87 -13.92
N ALA A 61 -9.08 -14.20 -14.99
CA ALA A 61 -9.66 -13.21 -15.88
C ALA A 61 -10.74 -12.37 -15.17
N ILE A 62 -11.54 -12.98 -14.29
CA ILE A 62 -12.53 -12.25 -13.48
C ILE A 62 -11.84 -11.29 -12.52
N LEU A 63 -10.79 -11.72 -11.82
CA LEU A 63 -10.02 -10.85 -10.91
C LEU A 63 -9.40 -9.66 -11.64
N ALA A 64 -8.83 -9.89 -12.83
CA ALA A 64 -8.24 -8.81 -13.64
C ALA A 64 -9.26 -7.74 -14.06
N VAL A 65 -10.53 -8.12 -14.28
CA VAL A 65 -11.62 -7.17 -14.55
C VAL A 65 -11.95 -6.34 -13.30
N LEU A 66 -12.05 -6.98 -12.13
CA LEU A 66 -12.33 -6.30 -10.87
C LEU A 66 -11.24 -5.29 -10.50
N ASP A 67 -9.96 -5.65 -10.68
CA ASP A 67 -8.81 -4.76 -10.46
C ASP A 67 -8.76 -3.57 -11.43
N ALA A 68 -9.27 -3.75 -12.65
CA ALA A 68 -9.37 -2.69 -13.64
C ALA A 68 -10.49 -1.69 -13.27
N ASP A 69 -11.63 -2.20 -12.79
CA ASP A 69 -12.74 -1.38 -12.33
C ASP A 69 -12.39 -0.59 -11.06
N ASP A 70 -11.68 -1.19 -10.10
CA ASP A 70 -11.24 -0.52 -8.87
C ASP A 70 -10.31 0.67 -9.20
N ARG A 71 -9.32 0.46 -10.07
CA ARG A 71 -8.42 1.53 -10.55
C ARG A 71 -9.12 2.60 -11.41
N GLY A 72 -10.21 2.25 -12.09
CA GLY A 72 -11.02 3.19 -12.86
C GLY A 72 -11.95 4.06 -12.00
N THR A 73 -12.35 3.55 -10.83
CA THR A 73 -13.28 4.22 -9.92
C THR A 73 -12.59 5.33 -9.11
N ASP A 74 -11.28 5.23 -8.91
CA ASP A 74 -10.47 6.16 -8.09
C ASP A 74 -10.17 7.53 -8.76
N LEU A 75 -10.69 7.78 -9.98
CA LEU A 75 -10.51 9.04 -10.72
C LEU A 75 -11.79 9.88 -10.88
N SER A 76 -12.88 9.53 -10.19
CA SER A 76 -14.22 10.10 -10.44
C SER A 76 -14.89 10.78 -9.24
N VAL A 77 -14.15 11.21 -8.21
CA VAL A 77 -14.69 11.98 -7.07
C VAL A 77 -13.87 13.24 -6.81
#